data_AF-A0A9E2YNQ0-F1
#
_entry.id   AF-A0A9E2YNQ0-F1
#
_cell.length_a   1.000
_cell.length_b   1.000
_cell.length_c   1.000
_cell.angle_alpha   90.00
_cell.angle_beta   90.00
_cell.angle_gamma   90.00
#
_symmetry.space_group_name_H-M   'P 1'
#
loop_
_entity.id
_entity.type
_entity.pdbx_description
1 polymer ?
#
loop_
_entity_poly.entity_id
_entity_poly.type
_entity_poly.pdbx_seq_one_letter_code
_entity_poly.pdbx_strand_id
1 'polypeptide(L)' 'MKNQWIAMEHYRMHSVEQWPDGPHKEVALAAIRSTLASLSSLHGFPASECVICQNRRKEAHVVDIDVHRAAA' A
#
# COMPACT_ATOMS: atom_id res chain seq x y z
N MET A 1 2.83 -17.53 -4.29
CA MET A 1 4.16 -16.92 -4.13
C MET A 1 4.24 -15.51 -4.73
N LYS A 2 4.00 -15.27 -6.04
CA LYS A 2 4.15 -13.93 -6.66
C LYS A 2 3.30 -12.81 -6.03
N ASN A 3 2.06 -13.09 -5.64
CA ASN A 3 1.20 -12.09 -4.97
C ASN A 3 1.74 -11.68 -3.60
N GLN A 4 2.33 -12.62 -2.85
CA GLN A 4 2.98 -12.32 -1.57
C GLN A 4 4.22 -11.45 -1.77
N TRP A 5 4.95 -11.65 -2.88
CA TRP A 5 6.07 -10.80 -3.23
C TRP A 5 5.64 -9.35 -3.53
N ILE A 6 4.54 -9.17 -4.27
CA ILE A 6 3.95 -7.82 -4.50
C ILE A 6 3.54 -7.18 -3.16
N ALA A 7 2.90 -7.94 -2.27
CA ALA A 7 2.53 -7.45 -0.94
C ALA A 7 3.75 -7.01 -0.11
N MET A 8 4.84 -7.78 -0.15
CA MET A 8 6.09 -7.48 0.55
C MET A 8 6.79 -6.26 -0.04
N GLU A 9 6.84 -6.14 -1.37
CA GLU A 9 7.48 -5.00 -2.03
C GLU A 9 6.69 -3.71 -1.78
N HIS A 10 5.37 -3.79 -1.76
CA HIS A 10 4.52 -2.67 -1.37
C HIS A 10 4.66 -2.32 0.12
N TYR A 11 4.82 -3.31 1.01
CA TYR A 11 5.16 -3.06 2.40
C TYR A 11 6.49 -2.31 2.54
N ARG A 12 7.54 -2.73 1.80
CA ARG A 12 8.83 -2.04 1.78
C ARG A 12 8.70 -0.58 1.33
N MET A 13 7.82 -0.29 0.38
CA MET A 13 7.53 1.09 -0.04
C MET A 13 7.15 1.97 1.16
N HIS A 14 6.20 1.53 1.99
CA HIS A 14 5.79 2.30 3.18
C HIS A 14 6.90 2.48 4.21
N SER A 15 7.78 1.47 4.38
CA SER A 15 8.94 1.61 5.25
C SER A 15 9.91 2.68 4.74
N VAL A 16 10.14 2.74 3.43
CA VAL A 16 11.01 3.75 2.80
C VAL A 16 10.37 5.15 2.81
N GLU A 17 9.05 5.24 2.73
CA GLU A 17 8.33 6.52 2.86
C GLU A 17 8.62 7.23 4.19
N GLN A 18 8.95 6.49 5.25
CA GLN A 18 9.31 7.03 6.57
C GLN A 18 10.76 7.48 6.70
N TRP A 19 11.60 7.26 5.68
CA TRP A 19 12.99 7.72 5.71
C TRP A 19 13.06 9.25 5.59
N PRO A 20 14.15 9.88 6.09
CA PRO A 20 14.43 11.28 5.81
C PRO A 20 14.44 11.55 4.31
N ASP A 21 13.92 12.72 3.91
CA ASP A 21 13.92 13.11 2.52
C ASP A 21 15.34 13.30 1.99
N GLY A 22 15.57 12.84 0.76
CA GLY A 22 16.85 12.94 0.10
C GLY A 22 17.04 11.89 -1.00
N PRO A 23 18.17 11.94 -1.71
CA PRO A 23 18.40 11.12 -2.90
C PRO A 23 18.30 9.61 -2.63
N HIS A 24 18.72 9.17 -1.44
CA HIS A 24 18.66 7.75 -1.07
C HIS A 24 17.22 7.24 -0.98
N LYS A 25 16.31 8.04 -0.41
CA LYS A 25 14.87 7.72 -0.35
C LYS A 25 14.26 7.68 -1.74
N GLU A 26 14.55 8.69 -2.56
CA GLU A 26 14.03 8.80 -3.92
C GLU A 26 14.45 7.61 -4.79
N VAL A 27 15.73 7.25 -4.76
CA VAL A 27 16.26 6.09 -5.51
C VAL A 27 15.60 4.79 -5.05
N ALA A 28 15.47 4.59 -3.73
CA ALA A 28 14.82 3.40 -3.18
C ALA A 28 13.34 3.32 -3.60
N LEU A 29 12.59 4.43 -3.50
CA LEU A 29 11.18 4.48 -3.94
C LEU A 29 11.05 4.25 -5.45
N ALA A 30 11.93 4.81 -6.26
CA ALA A 30 11.92 4.61 -7.71
C ALA A 30 12.16 3.14 -8.08
N ALA A 31 13.12 2.47 -7.44
CA ALA A 31 13.38 1.05 -7.64
C ALA A 31 12.17 0.19 -7.28
N ILE A 32 11.59 0.42 -6.09
CA ILE A 32 10.41 -0.31 -5.59
C ILE A 32 9.22 -0.14 -6.55
N ARG A 33 8.94 1.10 -7.00
CA ARG A 33 7.85 1.38 -7.95
C ARG A 33 8.07 0.68 -9.29
N SER A 34 9.30 0.65 -9.78
CA SER A 34 9.65 -0.07 -11.02
C SER A 34 9.39 -1.58 -10.89
N THR A 35 9.80 -2.18 -9.76
CA THR A 35 9.52 -3.59 -9.46
C THR A 35 8.01 -3.86 -9.38
N LEU A 36 7.25 -3.03 -8.68
CA LEU A 36 5.79 -3.18 -8.59
C LEU A 36 5.12 -3.07 -9.96
N ALA A 37 5.47 -2.06 -10.77
CA ALA A 37 4.91 -1.89 -12.12
C ALA A 37 5.19 -3.10 -13.02
N SER A 38 6.42 -3.62 -12.97
CA SER A 38 6.83 -4.81 -13.71
C SER A 38 6.02 -6.04 -13.27
N LEU A 39 5.77 -6.21 -11.98
CA LEU A 39 5.02 -7.36 -11.48
C LEU A 39 3.51 -7.25 -11.70
N SER A 40 2.95 -6.05 -11.62
CA SER A 40 1.52 -5.79 -11.84
C SER A 40 1.13 -5.96 -13.31
N SER A 41 1.98 -5.53 -14.24
CA SER A 41 1.73 -5.71 -15.69
C SER A 41 1.70 -7.18 -16.12
N LEU A 42 2.31 -8.09 -15.36
CA LEU A 42 2.29 -9.52 -15.66
C LEU A 42 1.02 -10.25 -15.21
N HIS A 43 0.13 -9.66 -14.39
CA HIS A 43 -0.99 -10.40 -13.79
C HIS A 43 -2.29 -9.59 -13.61
N GLY A 44 -3.40 -10.15 -14.10
CA GLY A 44 -4.78 -9.67 -13.86
C GLY A 44 -5.46 -10.25 -12.62
N PHE A 45 -4.69 -10.73 -11.63
CA PHE A 45 -5.23 -11.23 -10.37
C PHE A 45 -5.21 -10.14 -9.30
N PRO A 46 -6.20 -10.10 -8.39
CA PRO A 46 -6.16 -9.19 -7.26
C PRO A 46 -4.94 -9.52 -6.40
N ALA A 47 -3.96 -8.63 -6.39
CA ALA A 47 -2.78 -8.76 -5.55
C ALA A 47 -3.24 -8.85 -4.08
N SER A 48 -2.67 -9.78 -3.32
CA SER A 48 -2.81 -9.75 -1.87
C SER A 48 -2.27 -8.40 -1.38
N GLU A 49 -3.12 -7.63 -0.72
CA GLU A 49 -2.78 -6.30 -0.26
C GLU A 49 -1.74 -6.36 0.87
N CYS A 50 -0.90 -5.34 1.02
CA CYS A 50 0.05 -5.27 2.14
C CYS A 50 -0.69 -4.99 3.46
N VAL A 51 -0.12 -5.45 4.58
CA VAL A 51 -0.74 -5.31 5.92
C VAL A 51 -1.00 -3.85 6.33
N ILE A 52 -0.16 -2.91 5.88
CA ILE A 52 -0.32 -1.47 6.16
C ILE A 52 -1.58 -0.94 5.46
N CYS A 53 -1.77 -1.24 4.17
CA CYS A 53 -2.97 -0.84 3.44
C CYS A 53 -4.23 -1.54 3.97
N GLN A 54 -4.12 -2.83 4.32
CA GLN A 54 -5.23 -3.55 4.95
C GLN A 54 -5.66 -2.87 6.25
N ASN A 55 -4.73 -2.45 7.09
CA ASN A 55 -5.03 -1.77 8.35
C ASN A 55 -5.62 -0.38 8.12
N ARG A 56 -5.03 0.43 7.22
CA ARG A 56 -5.57 1.75 6.85
C ARG A 56 -7.00 1.67 6.31
N ARG A 57 -7.33 0.65 5.50
CA ARG A 57 -8.70 0.43 5.03
C ARG A 57 -9.64 0.05 6.17
N LYS A 58 -9.21 -0.81 7.09
CA LYS A 58 -10.01 -1.17 8.27
C LYS A 58 -10.29 0.05 9.14
N GLU A 59 -9.28 0.89 9.39
CA GLU A 59 -9.43 2.15 10.11
C GLU A 59 -10.40 3.10 9.41
N ALA A 60 -10.28 3.27 8.09
CA ALA A 60 -11.21 4.10 7.32
C ALA A 60 -12.67 3.61 7.45
N HIS A 61 -12.90 2.30 7.39
CA HIS A 61 -14.24 1.71 7.54
C HIS A 61 -14.82 1.89 8.96
N VAL A 62 -13.99 2.00 10.00
CA VAL A 62 -14.47 2.27 11.37
C VAL A 62 -14.95 3.71 11.52
N VAL A 63 -14.41 4.65 10.74
CA VAL A 63 -14.82 6.06 10.78
C VAL A 63 -16.14 6.30 10.02
N ASP A 64 -16.56 5.39 9.13
CA ASP A 64 -17.84 5.48 8.40
C ASP A 64 -19.08 5.11 9.25
N ILE A 65 -18.95 4.94 10.57
CA ILE A 65 -20.05 4.60 11.46
C ILE A 65 -20.64 5.87 12.12
N ASP A 66 -21.89 6.17 11.75
CA ASP A 66 -22.89 7.05 12.40
C ASP A 66 -22.83 8.58 12.17
N VAL A 67 -23.04 9.04 10.92
CA VAL A 67 -23.52 10.42 10.64
C VAL A 67 -24.99 10.45 10.15
N HIS A 68 -25.73 9.34 10.23
CA HIS A 68 -27.14 9.29 9.76
C HIS A 68 -28.19 9.03 10.86
N ARG A 69 -27.86 9.24 12.13
CA ARG A 69 -28.85 9.17 13.23
C ARG A 69 -28.84 10.39 14.15
N ALA A 70 -29.03 11.58 13.58
CA ALA A 70 -29.30 12.79 14.37
C ALA A 70 -30.22 13.82 13.68
N ALA A 71 -30.94 13.47 12.61
CA ALA A 71 -31.93 14.36 12.01
C ALA A 71 -33.05 13.58 11.31
N ALA A 72 -34.09 13.20 12.07
CA ALA A 72 -35.50 13.11 11.67
C ALA A 72 -36.32 12.56 12.83
#